data_AF-A0A5N4AZT5-F1
#
_entry.id   AF-A0A5N4AZT5-F1
#
_cell.length_a   1.000
_cell.length_b   1.000
_cell.length_c   1.000
_cell.angle_alpha   90.00
_cell.angle_beta   90.00
_cell.angle_gamma   90.00
#
_symmetry.space_group_name_H-M   'P 1'
#
loop_
_entity.id
_entity.type
_entity.pdbx_description
1 polymer ?
#
loop_
_entity_poly.entity_id
_entity_poly.type
_entity_poly.pdbx_seq_one_letter_code
_entity_poly.pdbx_strand_id
1 'polypeptide(L)'
;MECDSMHSTIERKLRRRTINVPADYVSLCKLARKNPKPYHVSYLDHTFFKDYSKLNLIKSIRPGYKVGDPTVNNLRALKYNSDGQIEFKIKHSEEYEVMPMRLKKNLNKGVPNNSLPALYSEPLKIKNEKFEHLMFLKKSLEKDYHNFYDNLRHE
;
A
#
# COMPACT_ATOMS: atom_id res chain seq x y z
N MET A 1 7.83 -2.36 -17.63
CA MET A 1 7.20 -1.56 -16.56
C MET A 1 8.25 -1.21 -15.52
N GLU A 2 8.40 0.06 -15.12
CA GLU A 2 9.44 0.47 -14.16
C GLU A 2 9.30 -0.18 -12.78
N CYS A 3 8.07 -0.40 -12.32
CA CYS A 3 7.80 -1.10 -11.05
C CYS A 3 8.38 -2.52 -11.06
N ASP A 4 8.24 -3.22 -12.18
CA ASP A 4 8.75 -4.59 -12.35
C ASP A 4 10.28 -4.64 -12.30
N SER A 5 10.93 -3.59 -12.83
CA SER A 5 12.39 -3.42 -12.72
C SER A 5 12.86 -3.21 -11.26
N MET A 6 12.11 -2.44 -10.46
CA MET A 6 12.41 -2.27 -9.03
C MET A 6 12.26 -3.57 -8.25
N HIS A 7 11.15 -4.29 -8.45
CA HIS A 7 10.94 -5.59 -7.82
C HIS A 7 12.06 -6.58 -8.16
N SER A 8 12.40 -6.70 -9.45
CA SER A 8 13.46 -7.60 -9.92
C SER A 8 14.82 -7.30 -9.30
N THR A 9 15.18 -6.02 -9.15
CA THR A 9 16.48 -5.63 -8.57
C THR A 9 16.56 -5.88 -7.07
N ILE A 10 15.48 -5.59 -6.33
CA ILE A 10 15.37 -5.87 -4.90
C ILE A 10 15.41 -7.38 -4.64
N GLU A 11 14.63 -8.18 -5.37
CA GLU A 11 14.59 -9.63 -5.23
C GLU A 11 15.97 -10.25 -5.47
N ARG A 12 16.66 -9.84 -6.54
CA ARG A 12 18.02 -10.30 -6.83
C ARG A 12 19.01 -9.95 -5.71
N LYS A 13 18.81 -8.81 -5.03
CA LYS A 13 19.65 -8.38 -3.91
C LYS A 13 19.35 -9.18 -2.63
N LEU A 14 18.09 -9.51 -2.38
CA LEU A 14 17.62 -10.27 -1.22
C LEU A 14 17.96 -11.77 -1.31
N ARG A 15 18.00 -12.33 -2.52
CA ARG A 15 18.21 -13.77 -2.73
C ARG A 15 19.52 -14.25 -2.08
N ARG A 16 19.44 -15.33 -1.30
CA ARG A 16 20.56 -15.95 -0.57
C ARG A 16 21.26 -15.00 0.43
N ARG A 17 20.53 -14.02 0.96
CA ARG A 17 20.99 -13.19 2.08
C ARG A 17 20.33 -13.65 3.37
N THR A 18 21.11 -13.69 4.43
CA THR A 18 20.58 -13.85 5.79
C THR A 18 19.92 -12.54 6.20
N ILE A 19 18.73 -12.67 6.79
CA ILE A 19 17.96 -11.55 7.29
C ILE A 19 17.62 -11.88 8.72
N ASN A 20 18.20 -11.12 9.65
CA ASN A 20 18.09 -11.38 11.07
C ASN A 20 17.04 -10.48 11.72
N VAL A 21 16.84 -9.27 11.20
CA VAL A 21 15.81 -8.34 11.67
C VAL A 21 15.14 -7.60 10.51
N PRO A 22 13.90 -7.10 10.68
CA PRO A 22 13.21 -6.34 9.63
C PRO A 22 13.99 -5.12 9.11
N ALA A 23 14.82 -4.50 9.95
CA ALA A 23 15.67 -3.38 9.55
C ALA A 23 16.70 -3.76 8.46
N ASP A 24 17.11 -5.03 8.38
CA ASP A 24 18.04 -5.50 7.34
C ASP A 24 17.44 -5.36 5.94
N TYR A 25 16.12 -5.54 5.79
CA TYR A 25 15.42 -5.31 4.53
C TYR A 25 15.58 -3.86 4.06
N VAL A 26 15.57 -2.88 4.97
CA VAL A 26 15.72 -1.47 4.61
C VAL A 26 17.07 -1.22 3.95
N SER A 27 18.13 -1.74 4.58
CA SER A 27 19.50 -1.62 4.07
C SER A 27 19.65 -2.32 2.72
N LEU A 28 19.10 -3.53 2.58
CA LEU A 28 19.15 -4.29 1.33
C LEU A 28 18.36 -3.61 0.21
N CYS A 29 17.16 -3.10 0.50
CA CYS A 29 16.34 -2.37 -0.46
C CYS A 29 17.03 -1.07 -0.90
N LYS A 30 17.60 -0.28 0.01
CA LYS A 30 18.36 0.94 -0.35
C LYS A 30 19.48 0.62 -1.33
N LEU A 31 20.22 -0.46 -1.08
CA LEU A 31 21.38 -0.89 -1.86
C LEU A 31 21.06 -1.78 -3.07
N ALA A 32 19.78 -2.04 -3.36
CA ALA A 32 19.37 -2.93 -4.45
C ALA A 32 19.68 -2.36 -5.84
N ARG A 33 19.59 -1.03 -6.00
CA ARG A 33 19.96 -0.33 -7.22
C ARG A 33 21.21 0.51 -7.02
N LYS A 34 22.25 0.25 -7.80
CA LYS A 34 23.50 1.04 -7.79
C LYS A 34 23.41 2.25 -8.73
N ASN A 35 22.99 2.02 -9.98
CA ASN A 35 22.85 3.06 -11.00
C ASN A 35 21.37 3.26 -11.39
N PRO A 36 20.89 4.49 -11.61
CA PRO A 36 21.63 5.76 -11.48
C PRO A 36 21.87 6.20 -10.03
N LYS A 37 21.06 5.71 -9.07
CA LYS A 37 21.25 5.96 -7.63
C LYS A 37 20.51 4.91 -6.77
N PRO A 38 20.94 4.72 -5.51
CA PRO A 38 20.20 3.95 -4.48
C PRO A 38 18.72 4.28 -4.39
N TYR A 39 17.93 3.33 -3.90
CA TYR A 39 16.53 3.58 -3.63
C TYR A 39 16.35 4.40 -2.36
N HIS A 40 15.36 5.29 -2.39
CA HIS A 40 14.84 5.89 -1.17
C HIS A 40 13.88 4.89 -0.51
N VAL A 41 14.15 4.52 0.74
CA VAL A 41 13.35 3.54 1.48
C VAL A 41 12.98 4.17 2.82
N SER A 42 11.67 4.28 3.04
CA SER A 42 11.08 4.72 4.29
C SER A 42 10.64 3.50 5.09
N TYR A 43 11.10 3.40 6.34
CA TYR A 43 10.63 2.36 7.26
C TYR A 43 9.34 2.85 7.90
N LEU A 44 8.25 2.12 7.65
CA LEU A 44 6.91 2.53 8.08
C LEU A 44 6.62 1.99 9.48
N ASP A 45 5.90 2.78 10.26
CA ASP A 45 5.39 2.40 11.58
C ASP A 45 3.86 2.55 11.65
N HIS A 46 3.31 2.29 12.83
CA HIS A 46 1.86 2.39 13.06
C HIS A 46 1.29 3.80 12.79
N THR A 47 2.12 4.86 12.83
CA THR A 47 1.69 6.25 12.64
C THR A 47 1.42 6.59 11.17
N PHE A 48 2.03 5.83 10.25
CA PHE A 48 1.85 6.01 8.81
C PHE A 48 0.45 5.63 8.35
N PHE A 49 -0.16 4.61 8.96
CA PHE A 49 -1.43 4.06 8.51
C PHE A 49 -2.61 4.94 8.96
N LYS A 50 -3.46 5.32 7.99
CA LYS A 50 -4.67 6.12 8.21
C LYS A 50 -5.92 5.28 8.07
N ASP A 51 -6.95 5.62 8.82
CA ASP A 51 -8.26 4.97 8.75
C ASP A 51 -9.13 5.63 7.67
N TYR A 52 -9.33 4.90 6.57
CA TYR A 52 -10.18 5.32 5.45
C TYR A 52 -11.62 4.78 5.56
N SER A 53 -11.94 3.97 6.59
CA SER A 53 -13.26 3.32 6.72
C SER A 53 -14.41 4.33 6.93
N LYS A 54 -14.09 5.47 7.54
CA LYS A 54 -15.03 6.58 7.80
C LYS A 54 -15.25 7.46 6.57
N LEU A 55 -14.49 7.26 5.50
CA LEU A 55 -14.68 8.01 4.27
C LEU A 55 -15.86 7.44 3.49
N ASN A 56 -16.68 8.35 2.95
CA ASN A 56 -17.61 7.99 1.91
C ASN A 56 -16.80 7.68 0.65
N LEU A 57 -16.52 6.41 0.39
CA LEU A 57 -15.86 5.97 -0.82
C LEU A 57 -16.89 5.66 -1.92
N ILE A 58 -16.48 5.85 -3.15
CA ILE A 58 -17.24 5.42 -4.32
C ILE A 58 -17.16 3.90 -4.41
N LYS A 59 -18.33 3.25 -4.48
CA LYS A 59 -18.41 1.78 -4.49
C LYS A 59 -18.11 1.16 -5.86
N SER A 60 -18.25 1.93 -6.94
CA SER A 60 -18.08 1.44 -8.31
C SER A 60 -17.72 2.58 -9.25
N ILE A 61 -16.87 2.28 -10.22
CA ILE A 61 -16.50 3.15 -11.34
C ILE A 61 -16.96 2.57 -12.68
N ARG A 62 -17.96 1.69 -12.66
CA ARG A 62 -18.42 0.97 -13.85
C ARG A 62 -19.16 1.92 -14.81
N PRO A 63 -18.79 1.98 -16.10
CA PRO A 63 -19.43 2.88 -17.08
C PRO A 63 -20.88 2.53 -17.44
N GLY A 64 -21.29 1.28 -17.36
CA GLY A 64 -22.69 0.91 -17.61
C GLY A 64 -23.13 -0.31 -16.83
N TYR A 65 -24.44 -0.57 -16.80
CA TYR A 65 -25.07 -1.51 -15.86
C TYR A 65 -25.76 -2.68 -16.56
N LYS A 66 -26.11 -2.55 -17.84
CA LYS A 66 -26.80 -3.57 -18.62
C LYS A 66 -25.82 -4.62 -19.14
N VAL A 67 -26.36 -5.78 -19.50
CA VAL A 67 -25.62 -6.81 -20.22
C VAL A 67 -25.24 -6.24 -21.59
N GLY A 68 -23.94 -6.27 -21.92
CA GLY A 68 -23.39 -5.64 -23.12
C GLY A 68 -22.83 -4.24 -22.91
N ASP A 69 -23.09 -3.59 -21.76
CA ASP A 69 -22.51 -2.28 -21.47
C ASP A 69 -21.00 -2.38 -21.15
N PRO A 70 -20.23 -1.30 -21.39
CA PRO A 70 -18.82 -1.23 -21.04
C PRO A 70 -18.61 -1.44 -19.53
N THR A 71 -17.59 -2.22 -19.21
CA THR A 71 -17.21 -2.54 -17.82
C THR A 71 -15.96 -1.76 -17.42
N VAL A 72 -15.51 -1.94 -16.16
CA VAL A 72 -14.29 -1.30 -15.64
C VAL A 72 -13.07 -1.63 -16.52
N ASN A 73 -13.03 -2.81 -17.13
CA ASN A 73 -11.94 -3.24 -18.02
C ASN A 73 -11.85 -2.44 -19.33
N ASN A 74 -12.94 -1.78 -19.72
CA ASN A 74 -13.02 -0.97 -20.92
C ASN A 74 -12.54 0.46 -20.68
N LEU A 75 -12.32 0.86 -19.43
CA LEU A 75 -11.84 2.20 -19.07
C LEU A 75 -10.40 2.41 -19.56
N ARG A 76 -10.14 3.58 -20.12
CA ARG A 76 -8.80 4.03 -20.53
C ARG A 76 -8.30 5.22 -19.74
N ALA A 77 -9.21 6.10 -19.30
CA ALA A 77 -8.88 7.23 -18.45
C ALA A 77 -10.03 7.54 -17.49
N LEU A 78 -9.68 8.04 -16.32
CA LEU A 78 -10.59 8.62 -15.34
C LEU A 78 -10.09 10.02 -15.00
N LYS A 79 -11.01 10.97 -14.93
CA LYS A 79 -10.73 12.35 -14.54
C LYS A 79 -11.62 12.71 -13.35
N TYR A 80 -10.97 13.15 -12.28
CA TYR A 80 -11.62 13.59 -11.05
C TYR A 80 -11.62 15.12 -11.03
N ASN A 81 -12.80 15.72 -11.10
CA ASN A 81 -12.96 17.17 -11.04
C ASN A 81 -13.06 17.64 -9.58
N SER A 82 -12.72 18.91 -9.32
CA SER A 82 -12.83 19.55 -7.99
C SER A 82 -14.26 19.53 -7.44
N ASP A 83 -15.26 19.51 -8.31
CA ASP A 83 -16.68 19.52 -7.95
C ASP A 83 -17.19 18.12 -7.53
N GLY A 84 -16.30 17.12 -7.50
CA GLY A 84 -16.60 15.73 -7.17
C GLY A 84 -17.12 14.91 -8.35
N GLN A 85 -17.36 15.54 -9.51
CA GLN A 85 -17.76 14.83 -10.73
C GLN A 85 -16.60 13.98 -11.27
N ILE A 86 -16.94 12.76 -11.71
CA ILE A 86 -16.00 11.85 -12.33
C ILE A 86 -16.37 11.72 -13.80
N GLU A 87 -15.37 11.88 -14.64
CA GLU A 87 -15.46 11.67 -16.07
C GLU A 87 -14.58 10.49 -16.48
N PHE A 88 -14.93 9.83 -17.59
CA PHE A 88 -14.21 8.67 -18.08
C PHE A 88 -14.06 8.69 -19.59
N LYS A 89 -13.12 7.87 -20.09
CA LYS A 89 -12.96 7.55 -21.52
C LYS A 89 -12.89 6.05 -21.72
N ILE A 90 -13.52 5.56 -22.78
CA ILE A 90 -13.39 4.16 -23.24
C ILE A 90 -12.32 4.06 -24.34
N LYS A 91 -12.15 5.10 -25.16
CA LYS A 91 -11.05 5.21 -26.12
C LYS A 91 -10.25 6.49 -25.89
N HIS A 92 -8.95 6.46 -26.18
CA HIS A 92 -8.09 7.64 -26.02
C HIS A 92 -8.48 8.81 -26.95
N SER A 93 -9.08 8.49 -28.11
CA SER A 93 -9.52 9.46 -29.11
C SER A 93 -10.86 10.13 -28.79
N GLU A 94 -11.64 9.57 -27.86
CA GLU A 94 -12.96 10.09 -27.49
C GLU A 94 -12.83 11.21 -26.46
N GLU A 95 -13.85 12.05 -26.35
CA GLU A 95 -13.95 13.06 -25.29
C GLU A 95 -14.31 12.43 -23.95
N TYR A 96 -14.08 13.18 -22.87
CA TYR A 96 -14.46 12.75 -21.52
C TYR A 96 -15.99 12.76 -21.38
N GLU A 97 -16.55 11.63 -20.96
CA GLU A 97 -17.97 11.50 -20.65
C GLU A 97 -18.20 11.45 -19.15
N VAL A 98 -19.33 12.00 -18.70
CA VAL A 98 -19.69 11.98 -17.28
C VAL A 98 -20.05 10.57 -16.86
N MET A 99 -19.45 10.10 -15.77
CA MET A 99 -19.74 8.78 -15.23
C MET A 99 -21.23 8.68 -14.86
N PRO A 100 -21.97 7.68 -15.37
CA PRO A 100 -23.41 7.56 -15.14
C PRO A 100 -23.70 6.94 -13.77
N MET A 101 -23.09 7.50 -12.73
CA MET A 101 -23.33 7.13 -11.35
C MET A 101 -23.81 8.35 -10.58
N ARG A 102 -24.90 8.18 -9.84
CA ARG A 102 -25.36 9.20 -8.90
C ARG A 102 -24.47 9.20 -7.66
N LEU A 103 -23.53 10.13 -7.61
CA LEU A 103 -22.79 10.42 -6.38
C LEU A 103 -23.74 10.98 -5.33
N LYS A 104 -23.69 10.43 -4.11
CA LYS A 104 -24.41 11.00 -2.96
C LYS A 104 -23.89 12.42 -2.73
N LYS A 105 -24.78 13.39 -2.42
CA LYS A 105 -24.38 14.78 -2.15
C LYS A 105 -23.27 14.92 -1.08
N ASN A 106 -23.16 13.96 -0.17
CA ASN A 106 -22.16 13.94 0.91
C ASN A 106 -20.83 13.27 0.50
N LEU A 107 -20.67 12.79 -0.74
CA LEU A 107 -19.41 12.27 -1.29
C LEU A 107 -18.47 13.40 -1.76
N ASN A 108 -18.99 14.62 -1.92
CA ASN A 108 -18.31 15.69 -2.66
C ASN A 108 -17.29 16.50 -1.83
N LYS A 109 -17.06 16.14 -0.56
CA LYS A 109 -16.02 16.80 0.25
C LYS A 109 -14.80 15.91 0.30
N GLY A 110 -13.84 16.18 -0.58
CA GLY A 110 -12.51 15.62 -0.47
C GLY A 110 -11.96 15.90 0.93
N VAL A 111 -11.51 14.85 1.62
CA VAL A 111 -10.93 14.96 2.96
C VAL A 111 -9.41 15.03 2.81
N PRO A 112 -8.74 16.10 3.29
CA PRO A 112 -7.29 16.19 3.18
C PRO A 112 -6.64 15.07 4.01
N ASN A 113 -5.56 14.49 3.49
CA ASN A 113 -4.90 13.33 4.11
C ASN A 113 -4.49 13.57 5.58
N ASN A 114 -4.09 14.80 5.92
CA ASN A 114 -3.69 15.18 7.28
C ASN A 114 -4.85 15.20 8.28
N SER A 115 -6.10 15.26 7.80
CA SER A 115 -7.29 15.23 8.66
C SER A 115 -7.81 13.82 8.93
N LEU A 116 -7.20 12.79 8.31
CA LEU A 116 -7.60 11.41 8.53
C LEU A 116 -7.09 10.91 9.88
N PRO A 117 -7.94 10.20 10.66
CA PRO A 117 -7.52 9.57 11.89
C PRO A 117 -6.47 8.48 11.60
N ALA A 118 -5.59 8.23 12.58
CA ALA A 118 -4.68 7.10 12.51
C ALA A 118 -5.47 5.78 12.59
N LEU A 119 -5.06 4.78 11.80
CA LEU A 119 -5.67 3.44 11.84
C LEU A 119 -5.30 2.71 13.12
N TYR A 120 -4.09 2.93 13.61
CA TYR A 120 -3.56 2.32 14.81
C TYR A 120 -3.11 3.41 15.79
N SER A 121 -3.47 3.26 17.05
CA SER A 121 -2.99 4.13 18.14
C SER A 121 -1.62 3.72 18.66
N GLU A 122 -1.26 2.45 18.48
CA GLU A 122 0.01 1.89 18.92
C GLU A 122 0.47 0.75 17.98
N PRO A 123 1.72 0.29 18.08
CA PRO A 123 2.19 -0.89 17.34
C PRO A 123 1.33 -2.12 17.63
N LEU A 124 0.93 -2.81 16.57
CA LEU A 124 0.17 -4.05 16.67
C LEU A 124 0.95 -5.11 17.43
N LYS A 125 0.26 -5.78 18.35
CA LYS A 125 0.79 -6.93 19.06
C LYS A 125 0.72 -8.17 18.17
N ILE A 126 1.67 -9.07 18.35
CA ILE A 126 1.62 -10.39 17.72
C ILE A 126 0.93 -11.39 18.65
N LYS A 127 0.35 -12.45 18.10
CA LYS A 127 -0.20 -13.55 18.90
C LYS A 127 0.90 -14.24 19.71
N ASN A 128 0.59 -14.71 20.93
CA ASN A 128 1.51 -15.53 21.74
C ASN A 128 2.14 -16.69 20.97
N GLU A 129 1.35 -17.47 20.21
CA GLU A 129 1.88 -18.56 19.39
C GLU A 129 2.97 -18.10 18.41
N LYS A 130 2.76 -16.93 17.78
CA LYS A 130 3.75 -16.36 16.87
C LYS A 130 5.00 -15.92 17.62
N PHE A 131 4.85 -15.34 18.80
CA PHE A 131 5.98 -14.96 19.66
C PHE A 131 6.82 -16.18 20.04
N GLU A 132 6.21 -17.27 20.50
CA GLU A 132 6.91 -18.52 20.85
C GLU A 132 7.70 -19.09 19.65
N HIS A 133 7.08 -19.13 18.46
CA HIS A 133 7.77 -19.57 17.25
C HIS A 133 8.98 -18.67 16.91
N LEU A 134 8.88 -17.37 17.14
CA LEU A 134 9.99 -16.44 16.94
C LEU A 134 11.08 -16.61 18.01
N MET A 135 10.72 -16.91 19.26
CA MET A 135 11.68 -17.26 20.31
C MET A 135 12.45 -18.53 19.99
N PHE A 136 11.79 -19.52 19.39
CA PHE A 136 12.46 -20.72 18.92
C PHE A 136 13.44 -20.40 17.77
N LEU A 137 13.01 -19.61 16.79
CA LEU A 137 13.86 -19.19 15.67
C LEU A 137 15.03 -18.32 16.12
N LYS A 138 14.85 -17.46 17.13
CA LYS A 138 15.91 -16.63 17.72
C LYS A 138 17.14 -17.44 18.11
N LYS A 139 16.98 -18.71 18.51
CA LYS A 139 18.10 -19.60 18.91
C LYS A 139 19.10 -19.87 17.78
N SER A 140 18.70 -19.73 16.51
CA SER A 140 19.61 -19.87 15.36
C SER A 140 20.27 -18.55 14.93
N LEU A 141 19.92 -17.43 15.57
CA LEU A 141 20.44 -16.10 15.26
C LEU A 141 21.57 -15.73 16.22
N GLU A 142 22.45 -14.84 15.77
CA GLU A 142 23.50 -14.25 16.61
C GLU A 142 22.89 -13.46 17.77
N LYS A 143 23.57 -13.48 18.92
CA LYS A 143 23.08 -12.88 20.18
C LYS A 143 22.77 -11.39 20.05
N ASP A 144 23.48 -10.68 19.18
CA ASP A 144 23.30 -9.24 18.95
C ASP A 144 21.89 -8.90 18.44
N TYR A 145 21.21 -9.84 17.79
CA TYR A 145 19.85 -9.64 17.29
C TYR A 145 18.76 -10.03 18.29
N HIS A 146 19.10 -10.71 19.40
CA HIS A 146 18.11 -11.28 20.31
C HIS A 146 17.25 -10.21 20.97
N ASN A 147 17.84 -9.06 21.29
CA ASN A 147 17.15 -7.94 21.91
C ASN A 147 15.94 -7.44 21.09
N PHE A 148 15.99 -7.52 19.75
CA PHE A 148 14.83 -7.17 18.93
C PHE A 148 13.64 -8.08 19.21
N TYR A 149 13.90 -9.39 19.25
CA TYR A 149 12.87 -10.42 19.45
C TYR A 149 12.31 -10.39 20.87
N ASP A 150 13.18 -10.22 21.87
CA ASP A 150 12.80 -10.21 23.29
C ASP A 150 11.84 -9.07 23.64
N ASN A 151 11.91 -7.96 22.89
CA ASN A 151 11.07 -6.79 23.10
C ASN A 151 9.81 -6.76 22.19
N LEU A 152 9.50 -7.84 21.47
CA LEU A 152 8.28 -7.91 20.65
C LEU A 152 7.02 -7.93 21.54
N ARG A 153 6.13 -6.97 21.31
CA ARG A 153 4.84 -6.89 21.99
C ARG A 153 3.92 -8.04 21.56
N HIS A 154 3.33 -8.73 22.52
CA HIS A 154 2.43 -9.86 22.30
C HIS A 154 1.18 -9.82 23.19
N GLU A 155 0.13 -10.53 22.77
CA GLU A 155 -1.15 -10.74 23.48
C GLU A 155 -1.24 -12.14 24.05
#